data_AF-A0A7S0UCB7-F1
#
_entry.id   AF-A0A7S0UCB7-F1
#
_cell.length_a   1.000
_cell.length_b   1.000
_cell.length_c   1.000
_cell.angle_alpha   90.00
_cell.angle_beta   90.00
_cell.angle_gamma   90.00
#
_symmetry.space_group_name_H-M   'P 1'
#
loop_
_entity.id
_entity.type
_entity.pdbx_description
1 polymer ?
#
loop_
_entity_poly.entity_id
_entity_poly.type
_entity_poly.pdbx_seq_one_letter_code
_entity_poly.pdbx_strand_id
1 'polypeptide(L)'
;PKQHELPTSGDLVGLLQPVMFGIYLFRTESAMEKYENEAMEITSVQVAVCAAAAAAWWFVTGDHYIFDPSLADAGAGAIAAALALPLAILVLVSVFGTALALGAETVLVGKLSSSEVALMFACEPLAAAATG
;
A
#
# COMPACT_ATOMS: atom_id res chain seq x y z
N PRO A 1 17.77 33.57 7.49
CA PRO A 1 18.60 32.46 6.98
C PRO A 1 17.85 31.13 7.12
N LYS A 2 17.37 30.57 6.01
CA LYS A 2 16.76 29.23 5.98
C LYS A 2 17.84 28.23 6.40
N GLN A 3 17.67 27.57 7.53
CA GLN A 3 18.58 26.52 7.97
C GLN A 3 18.50 25.40 6.93
N HIS A 4 19.62 25.12 6.27
CA HIS A 4 19.71 24.01 5.32
C HIS A 4 19.89 22.75 6.15
N GLU A 5 18.81 22.01 6.36
CA GLU A 5 18.89 20.69 6.98
C GLU A 5 19.73 19.79 6.08
N LEU A 6 20.65 19.04 6.70
CA LEU A 6 21.48 18.08 5.98
C LEU A 6 20.63 16.86 5.62
N PRO A 7 20.89 16.20 4.48
CA PRO A 7 20.17 15.00 4.10
C PRO A 7 20.22 13.95 5.21
N THR A 8 19.07 13.43 5.60
CA THR A 8 18.92 12.39 6.61
C THR A 8 18.88 11.01 5.94
N SER A 9 19.12 9.94 6.69
CA SER A 9 18.95 8.56 6.19
C SER A 9 17.54 8.30 5.64
N GLY A 10 16.52 9.03 6.10
CA GLY A 10 15.16 8.99 5.54
C GLY A 10 15.08 9.47 4.09
N ASP A 11 15.92 10.42 3.67
CA ASP A 11 15.93 10.93 2.29
C ASP A 11 16.44 9.87 1.30
N LEU A 12 17.35 9.00 1.76
CA LEU A 12 17.82 7.86 0.97
C LEU A 12 16.70 6.81 0.79
N VAL A 13 15.92 6.55 1.84
CA VAL A 13 14.74 5.67 1.75
C VAL A 13 13.69 6.29 0.82
N GLY A 14 13.49 7.60 0.90
CA GLY A 14 12.61 8.36 0.01
C GLY A 14 13.02 8.28 -1.47
N LEU A 15 14.33 8.27 -1.77
CA LEU A 15 14.84 8.05 -3.13
C LEU A 15 14.72 6.60 -3.59
N LEU A 16 14.82 5.63 -2.67
CA LEU A 16 14.69 4.21 -3.00
C LEU A 16 13.24 3.85 -3.37
N GLN A 17 12.26 4.48 -2.73
CA GLN A 17 10.83 4.22 -2.97
C GLN A 17 10.42 4.31 -4.45
N PRO A 18 10.66 5.41 -5.20
CA PRO A 18 10.28 5.50 -6.60
C PRO A 18 11.06 4.52 -7.50
N VAL A 19 12.31 4.19 -7.16
CA VAL A 19 13.10 3.18 -7.90
C VAL A 19 12.46 1.80 -7.75
N MET A 20 12.11 1.40 -6.53
CA MET A 20 11.45 0.12 -6.27
C MET A 20 10.07 0.05 -6.91
N PHE A 21 9.33 1.16 -6.92
CA PHE A 21 8.03 1.26 -7.61
C PHE A 21 8.17 1.07 -9.13
N GLY A 22 9.15 1.71 -9.77
CA GLY A 22 9.40 1.53 -11.20
C GLY A 22 9.81 0.10 -11.56
N ILE A 23 10.68 -0.53 -10.74
CA ILE A 23 11.04 -1.95 -10.91
C ILE A 23 9.81 -2.84 -10.81
N TYR A 24 8.94 -2.56 -9.85
CA TYR A 24 7.69 -3.30 -9.67
C TYR A 24 6.79 -3.20 -10.90
N LEU A 25 6.54 -2.00 -11.45
CA LEU A 25 5.75 -1.83 -12.67
C LEU A 25 6.34 -2.59 -13.86
N PHE A 26 7.66 -2.51 -14.07
CA PHE A 26 8.33 -3.25 -15.15
C PHE A 26 8.18 -4.77 -15.01
N ARG A 27 8.26 -5.29 -13.78
CA ARG A 27 8.06 -6.72 -13.52
C ARG A 27 6.61 -7.14 -13.69
N THR A 28 5.66 -6.29 -13.32
CA THR A 28 4.23 -6.53 -13.53
C THR A 28 3.90 -6.53 -15.02
N GLU A 29 4.46 -5.61 -15.81
CA GLU A 29 4.35 -5.58 -17.28
C GLU A 29 4.88 -6.89 -17.88
N SER A 30 6.10 -7.29 -17.52
CA SER A 30 6.69 -8.56 -17.98
C SER A 30 5.85 -9.79 -17.59
N ALA A 31 5.20 -9.77 -16.43
CA ALA A 31 4.33 -10.86 -15.98
C ALA A 31 3.02 -10.89 -16.76
N MET A 32 2.42 -9.73 -17.02
CA MET A 32 1.18 -9.57 -17.78
C MET A 32 1.37 -9.92 -19.26
N GLU A 33 2.53 -9.62 -19.86
CA GLU A 33 2.88 -10.06 -21.21
C GLU A 33 2.93 -11.59 -21.33
N LYS A 34 3.33 -12.28 -20.25
CA LYS A 34 3.47 -13.74 -20.23
C LYS A 34 2.19 -14.47 -19.81
N TYR A 35 1.39 -13.85 -18.95
CA TYR A 35 0.19 -14.44 -18.32
C TYR A 35 -1.01 -13.49 -18.39
N GLU A 36 -1.37 -13.06 -19.61
CA GLU A 36 -2.39 -12.02 -19.87
C GLU A 36 -3.77 -12.31 -19.23
N ASN A 37 -4.16 -13.59 -19.15
CA ASN A 37 -5.45 -14.00 -18.58
C ASN A 37 -5.43 -14.21 -17.05
N GLU A 38 -4.26 -14.09 -16.40
CA GLU A 38 -4.09 -14.37 -14.97
C GLU A 38 -3.97 -13.08 -14.13
N ALA A 39 -4.45 -11.93 -14.66
CA ALA A 39 -4.42 -10.64 -13.97
C ALA A 39 -4.96 -10.70 -12.53
N MET A 40 -6.03 -11.47 -12.32
CA MET A 40 -6.65 -11.66 -11.01
C MET A 40 -5.74 -12.44 -10.04
N GLU A 41 -5.03 -13.44 -10.54
CA GLU A 41 -4.10 -14.25 -9.74
C GLU A 41 -2.88 -13.42 -9.37
N ILE A 42 -2.32 -12.66 -10.32
CA ILE A 42 -1.22 -11.72 -10.08
C ILE A 42 -1.62 -10.68 -9.03
N THR A 43 -2.81 -10.09 -9.15
CA THR A 43 -3.33 -9.13 -8.17
C THR A 43 -3.47 -9.76 -6.79
N SER A 44 -3.98 -11.00 -6.69
CA SER A 44 -4.16 -11.68 -5.40
C SER A 44 -2.83 -11.91 -4.68
N VAL A 45 -1.77 -12.24 -5.42
CA VAL A 45 -0.41 -12.38 -4.88
C VAL A 45 0.14 -11.02 -4.45
N GLN A 46 -0.04 -9.97 -5.25
CA GLN A 46 0.39 -8.62 -4.86
C GLN A 46 -0.29 -8.15 -3.57
N VAL A 47 -1.61 -8.35 -3.44
CA VAL A 47 -2.36 -8.01 -2.22
C VAL A 47 -1.86 -8.81 -1.03
N ALA A 48 -1.61 -10.11 -1.19
CA ALA A 48 -1.07 -10.97 -0.13
C ALA A 48 0.32 -10.51 0.33
N VAL A 49 1.20 -10.15 -0.60
CA VAL A 49 2.54 -9.61 -0.30
C VAL A 49 2.44 -8.27 0.41
N CYS A 50 1.56 -7.35 -0.04
CA CYS A 50 1.31 -6.08 0.63
C CYS A 50 0.81 -6.28 2.07
N ALA A 51 -0.12 -7.20 2.29
CA ALA A 51 -0.62 -7.53 3.62
C ALA A 51 0.49 -8.11 4.52
N ALA A 52 1.31 -9.00 3.99
CA ALA A 52 2.45 -9.57 4.72
C ALA A 52 3.52 -8.51 5.05
N ALA A 53 3.83 -7.61 4.11
CA ALA A 53 4.76 -6.51 4.30
C ALA A 53 4.24 -5.51 5.34
N ALA A 54 2.94 -5.18 5.31
CA ALA A 54 2.31 -4.32 6.31
C ALA A 54 2.35 -4.96 7.71
N ALA A 55 2.07 -6.26 7.81
CA ALA A 55 2.19 -7.00 9.07
C ALA A 55 3.63 -7.02 9.59
N ALA A 56 4.61 -7.31 8.72
CA ALA A 56 6.03 -7.30 9.08
C ALA A 56 6.49 -5.90 9.53
N TRP A 57 6.06 -4.86 8.83
CA TRP A 57 6.34 -3.47 9.20
C TRP A 57 5.79 -3.14 10.58
N TRP A 58 4.54 -3.52 10.86
CA TRP A 58 3.93 -3.34 12.17
C TRP A 58 4.70 -4.03 13.30
N PHE A 59 5.24 -5.24 13.06
CA PHE A 59 6.09 -5.92 14.03
C PHE A 59 7.43 -5.20 14.28
N VAL A 60 7.97 -4.51 13.28
CA VAL A 60 9.27 -3.82 13.36
C VAL A 60 9.15 -2.44 14.03
N THR A 61 8.08 -1.69 13.75
CA THR A 61 7.93 -0.32 14.30
C THR A 61 7.48 -0.30 15.75
N GLY A 62 6.97 -1.41 16.29
CA GLY A 62 6.68 -1.55 17.72
C GLY A 62 5.50 -0.69 18.22
N ASP A 63 4.70 -0.13 17.31
CA ASP A 63 3.47 0.63 17.59
C ASP A 63 2.35 -0.33 18.02
N HIS A 64 2.54 -0.94 19.19
CA HIS A 64 1.66 -1.93 19.80
C HIS A 64 0.48 -1.29 20.56
N TYR A 65 -0.16 -0.28 19.98
CA TYR A 65 -1.33 0.39 20.58
C TYR A 65 -2.49 -0.57 20.91
N ILE A 66 -2.52 -1.74 20.27
CA ILE A 66 -3.53 -2.79 20.49
C ILE A 66 -3.25 -3.58 21.79
N PHE A 67 -2.02 -3.58 22.30
CA PHE A 67 -1.62 -4.22 23.55
C PHE A 67 -1.49 -3.23 24.71
N ASP A 68 -2.26 -2.15 24.69
CA ASP A 68 -2.34 -1.24 25.84
C ASP A 68 -2.85 -2.03 27.07
N PRO A 69 -2.16 -2.00 28.21
CA PRO A 69 -2.60 -2.68 29.43
C PRO A 69 -4.02 -2.33 29.85
N SER A 70 -4.52 -1.13 29.51
CA SER A 70 -5.89 -0.71 29.78
C SER A 70 -6.96 -1.50 29.01
N LEU A 71 -6.61 -2.08 27.86
CA LEU A 71 -7.47 -2.99 27.11
C LEU A 71 -7.44 -4.41 27.70
N ALA A 72 -6.37 -4.82 28.37
CA ALA A 72 -6.27 -6.16 28.98
C ALA A 72 -7.23 -6.34 30.17
N ASP A 73 -7.59 -5.26 30.86
CA ASP A 73 -8.58 -5.25 31.95
C ASP A 73 -10.04 -5.18 31.44
N ALA A 74 -10.24 -4.86 30.16
CA ALA A 74 -11.56 -4.87 29.54
C ALA A 74 -11.94 -6.31 29.18
N GLY A 75 -13.06 -6.83 29.71
CA GLY A 75 -13.51 -8.19 29.38
C GLY A 75 -13.66 -8.41 27.86
N ALA A 76 -13.46 -9.64 27.40
CA ALA A 76 -13.41 -9.99 25.97
C ALA A 76 -14.57 -9.45 25.10
N GLY A 77 -15.78 -9.29 25.68
CA GLY A 77 -16.93 -8.70 24.99
C GLY A 77 -16.84 -7.19 24.76
N ALA A 78 -16.21 -6.44 25.68
CA ALA A 78 -16.00 -5.00 25.54
C ALA A 78 -14.91 -4.69 24.51
N ILE A 79 -13.84 -5.49 24.49
CA ILE A 79 -12.78 -5.44 23.47
C ILE A 79 -13.38 -5.74 22.08
N ALA A 80 -14.18 -6.81 21.95
CA ALA A 80 -14.80 -7.17 20.69
C ALA A 80 -15.76 -6.08 20.17
N ALA A 81 -16.55 -5.46 21.04
CA ALA A 81 -17.45 -4.37 20.66
C ALA A 81 -16.70 -3.08 20.27
N ALA A 82 -15.64 -2.73 21.00
CA ALA A 82 -14.81 -1.57 20.71
C ALA A 82 -14.01 -1.71 19.41
N LEU A 83 -13.61 -2.94 19.05
CA LEU A 83 -12.85 -3.22 17.84
C LEU A 83 -13.73 -3.56 16.63
N ALA A 84 -14.99 -3.98 16.79
CA ALA A 84 -15.81 -4.44 15.66
C ALA A 84 -16.02 -3.38 14.57
N LEU A 85 -16.40 -2.15 14.94
CA LEU A 85 -16.66 -1.08 13.97
C LEU A 85 -15.36 -0.53 13.33
N PRO A 86 -14.30 -0.23 14.11
CA PRO A 86 -13.02 0.21 13.55
C PRO A 86 -12.35 -0.86 12.69
N LEU A 87 -12.40 -2.14 13.09
CA LEU A 87 -11.79 -3.24 12.34
C LEU A 87 -12.51 -3.47 11.01
N ALA A 88 -13.84 -3.40 10.99
CA ALA A 88 -14.61 -3.52 9.75
C ALA A 88 -14.27 -2.40 8.76
N ILE A 89 -14.17 -1.15 9.24
CA ILE A 89 -13.78 -0.01 8.41
C ILE A 89 -12.32 -0.13 7.94
N LEU A 90 -11.41 -0.53 8.83
CA LEU A 90 -10.01 -0.76 8.49
C LEU A 90 -9.87 -1.82 7.41
N VAL A 91 -10.49 -2.99 7.57
CA VAL A 91 -10.43 -4.06 6.57
C VAL A 91 -11.04 -3.62 5.25
N LEU A 92 -12.17 -2.89 5.28
CA LEU A 92 -12.81 -2.37 4.07
C LEU A 92 -11.90 -1.37 3.35
N VAL A 93 -11.35 -0.38 4.05
CA VAL A 93 -10.54 0.67 3.43
C VAL A 93 -9.16 0.15 3.04
N SER A 94 -8.54 -0.69 3.86
CA SER A 94 -7.19 -1.19 3.60
C SER A 94 -7.21 -2.36 2.62
N VAL A 95 -7.85 -3.48 2.96
CA VAL A 95 -7.75 -4.71 2.15
C VAL A 95 -8.49 -4.56 0.84
N PHE A 96 -9.76 -4.13 0.87
CA PHE A 96 -10.52 -3.95 -0.37
C PHE A 96 -10.01 -2.76 -1.18
N GLY A 97 -9.63 -1.65 -0.53
CA GLY A 97 -9.03 -0.50 -1.22
C GLY A 97 -7.74 -0.88 -1.95
N THR A 98 -6.83 -1.60 -1.28
CA THR A 98 -5.59 -2.09 -1.90
C THR A 98 -5.87 -3.10 -3.02
N ALA A 99 -6.81 -4.03 -2.83
CA ALA A 99 -7.17 -4.99 -3.88
C ALA A 99 -7.76 -4.30 -5.12
N LEU A 100 -8.59 -3.28 -4.93
CA LEU A 100 -9.17 -2.52 -6.03
C LEU A 100 -8.09 -1.69 -6.76
N ALA A 101 -7.22 -1.02 -6.02
CA ALA A 101 -6.12 -0.25 -6.59
C ALA A 101 -5.15 -1.12 -7.40
N LEU A 102 -4.64 -2.20 -6.80
CA LEU A 102 -3.71 -3.12 -7.47
C LEU A 102 -4.37 -3.88 -8.62
N GLY A 103 -5.65 -4.21 -8.50
CA GLY A 103 -6.41 -4.84 -9.57
C GLY A 103 -6.59 -3.91 -10.77
N ALA A 104 -6.96 -2.65 -10.53
CA ALA A 104 -7.05 -1.64 -11.57
C ALA A 104 -5.68 -1.40 -12.23
N GLU A 105 -4.62 -1.30 -11.42
CA GLU A 105 -3.25 -1.16 -11.89
C GLU A 105 -2.81 -2.33 -12.78
N THR A 106 -3.02 -3.57 -12.34
CA THR A 106 -2.62 -4.76 -13.09
C THR A 106 -3.33 -4.83 -14.44
N VAL A 107 -4.60 -4.43 -14.50
CA VAL A 107 -5.36 -4.32 -15.76
C VAL A 107 -4.82 -3.20 -16.66
N LEU A 108 -4.39 -2.07 -16.09
CA LEU A 108 -3.80 -0.96 -16.83
C LEU A 108 -2.43 -1.32 -17.40
N VAL A 109 -1.57 -1.98 -16.61
CA VAL A 109 -0.25 -2.45 -17.03
C VAL A 109 -0.35 -3.56 -18.09
N GLY A 110 -1.43 -4.33 -18.11
CA GLY A 110 -1.72 -5.26 -19.22
C GLY A 110 -2.11 -4.57 -20.53
N LYS A 111 -2.39 -3.27 -20.52
CA LYS A 111 -2.90 -2.51 -21.69
C LYS A 111 -2.01 -1.36 -22.14
N LEU A 112 -1.19 -0.83 -21.24
CA LEU A 112 -0.35 0.34 -21.42
C LEU A 112 1.07 -0.01 -20.98
N SER A 113 2.07 0.67 -21.53
CA SER A 113 3.44 0.45 -21.10
C SER A 113 3.64 0.91 -19.65
N SER A 114 4.54 0.25 -18.91
CA SER A 114 4.90 0.64 -17.53
C SER A 114 5.26 2.12 -17.39
N SER A 115 5.85 2.73 -18.42
CA SER A 115 6.19 4.16 -18.42
C SER A 115 4.96 5.07 -18.54
N GLU A 116 3.94 4.65 -19.29
CA GLU A 116 2.69 5.40 -19.44
C GLU A 116 1.86 5.31 -18.15
N VAL A 117 1.82 4.12 -17.54
CA VAL A 117 1.17 3.91 -16.23
C VAL A 117 1.87 4.73 -15.14
N ALA A 118 3.20 4.75 -15.12
CA ALA A 118 3.95 5.59 -14.17
C ALA A 118 3.66 7.08 -14.35
N LEU A 119 3.52 7.56 -15.59
CA LEU A 119 3.13 8.94 -15.89
C LEU A 119 1.70 9.24 -15.40
N MET A 120 0.76 8.31 -15.58
CA MET A 120 -0.61 8.44 -15.08
C MET A 120 -0.62 8.60 -13.56
N PHE A 121 0.12 7.75 -12.83
CA PHE A 121 0.21 7.84 -11.37
C PHE A 121 0.90 9.12 -10.88
N ALA A 122 1.86 9.66 -11.64
CA ALA A 122 2.43 10.96 -11.34
C ALA A 122 1.42 12.12 -11.47
N CYS A 123 0.36 11.95 -12.26
CA CYS A 123 -0.70 12.93 -12.45
C CYS A 123 -1.84 12.84 -11.41
N GLU A 124 -2.02 11.71 -10.73
CA GLU A 124 -3.03 11.57 -9.67
C GLU A 124 -2.91 12.62 -8.54
N PRO A 125 -1.74 12.90 -7.94
CA PRO A 125 -1.63 13.90 -6.89
C PRO A 125 -1.93 15.31 -7.41
N LEU A 126 -1.68 15.60 -8.69
CA LEU A 126 -2.03 16.87 -9.30
C LEU A 126 -3.55 17.01 -9.46
N ALA A 127 -4.23 15.95 -9.87
CA ALA A 127 -5.69 15.94 -9.94
C ALA A 127 -6.32 16.08 -8.54
N ALA A 128 -5.79 15.35 -7.56
CA ALA A 128 -6.22 15.46 -6.16
C ALA A 128 -6.04 16.88 -5.62
N ALA A 129 -4.91 17.54 -5.91
CA ALA A 129 -4.66 18.92 -5.51
C ALA A 129 -5.54 19.95 -6.23
N ALA A 130 -6.07 19.62 -7.42
CA ALA A 130 -6.97 20.49 -8.17
C ALA A 130 -8.44 20.37 -7.73
N THR A 131 -8.85 19.20 -7.20
CA THR A 131 -10.24 18.93 -6.80
C THR A 131 -10.48 18.92 -5.29
N GLY A 132 -9.42 18.85 -4.48
CA GLY A 132 -9.46 18.94 -3.01
C GLY A 132 -9.38 20.38 -2.52
#